data_AF-A0A6G9L5G2-F1
#
_entry.id   AF-A0A6G9L5G2-F1
#
_cell.length_a   1.000
_cell.length_b   1.000
_cell.length_c   1.000
_cell.angle_alpha   90.00
_cell.angle_beta   90.00
_cell.angle_gamma   90.00
#
_symmetry.space_group_name_H-M   'P 1'
#
loop_
_entity.id
_entity.type
_entity.pdbx_description
1 polymer ?
#
loop_
_entity_poly.entity_id
_entity_poly.type
_entity_poly.pdbx_seq_one_letter_code
_entity_poly.pdbx_strand_id
1 'polypeptide(L)'
;MTRSIWKGPFSELLHKKKANIPQKIWSRRSTILPKNIDDRFFIYNGKIFISVKISEDMVGHKFGEFAATRRKPIHKSSRKKRK
;
A
#
# COMPACT_ATOMS: atom_id res chain seq x y z
N MET A 1 -8.39 -1.02 -10.36
CA MET A 1 -8.97 -2.03 -11.28
C MET A 1 -8.77 -3.41 -10.69
N THR A 2 -9.88 -4.12 -10.51
CA THR A 2 -9.95 -5.50 -10.04
C THR A 2 -9.71 -6.46 -11.21
N ARG A 3 -9.04 -7.59 -10.96
CA ARG A 3 -8.87 -8.66 -11.97
C ARG A 3 -10.17 -9.47 -12.05
N SER A 4 -10.37 -10.18 -13.16
CA SER A 4 -11.45 -11.15 -13.31
C SER A 4 -11.33 -12.26 -12.24
N ILE A 5 -12.46 -12.61 -11.62
CA ILE A 5 -12.54 -13.51 -10.45
C ILE A 5 -11.85 -14.86 -10.71
N TRP A 6 -12.04 -15.46 -11.89
CA TRP A 6 -11.47 -16.77 -12.23
C TRP A 6 -9.93 -16.80 -12.28
N LYS A 7 -9.25 -15.65 -12.45
CA LYS A 7 -7.78 -15.57 -12.52
C LYS A 7 -7.10 -15.55 -11.15
N GLY A 8 -7.88 -15.46 -10.08
CA GLY A 8 -7.38 -15.33 -8.72
C GLY A 8 -6.63 -14.00 -8.43
N PRO A 9 -6.28 -13.78 -7.15
CA PRO A 9 -5.55 -12.61 -6.71
C PRO A 9 -4.13 -12.60 -7.28
N PHE A 10 -3.66 -11.42 -7.69
CA PHE A 10 -2.30 -11.26 -8.21
C PHE A 10 -1.34 -10.87 -7.07
N SER A 11 -0.32 -11.70 -6.83
CA SER A 11 0.73 -11.42 -5.86
C SER A 11 2.10 -11.82 -6.40
N GLU A 12 3.03 -10.87 -6.48
CA GLU A 12 4.43 -11.15 -6.85
C GLU A 12 5.25 -11.67 -5.64
N LEU A 13 4.67 -11.65 -4.44
CA LEU A 13 5.36 -11.93 -3.17
C LEU A 13 5.37 -13.42 -2.79
N LEU A 14 4.85 -14.30 -3.63
CA LEU A 14 4.61 -15.73 -3.31
C LEU A 14 5.87 -16.53 -2.92
N HIS A 15 7.08 -16.14 -3.35
CA HIS A 15 8.29 -16.95 -3.18
C HIS A 15 9.42 -16.31 -2.37
N LYS A 16 9.23 -15.09 -1.82
CA LYS A 16 10.33 -14.28 -1.27
C LYS A 16 10.20 -13.90 0.21
N LYS A 17 9.52 -14.70 1.03
CA LYS A 17 9.48 -14.44 2.46
C LYS A 17 10.72 -15.01 3.15
N LYS A 18 11.62 -14.11 3.58
CA LYS A 18 12.59 -14.41 4.65
C LYS A 18 11.94 -14.01 5.97
N ALA A 19 11.93 -14.90 6.95
CA ALA A 19 11.40 -14.61 8.27
C ALA A 19 12.15 -13.40 8.89
N ASN A 20 11.41 -12.50 9.54
CA ASN A 20 11.91 -11.38 10.34
C ASN A 20 12.60 -10.21 9.61
N ILE A 21 12.71 -10.22 8.28
CA ILE A 21 13.27 -9.09 7.53
C ILE A 21 12.13 -8.26 6.93
N PRO A 22 12.02 -6.96 7.24
CA PRO A 22 11.00 -6.12 6.65
C PRO A 22 11.23 -6.00 5.14
N GLN A 23 10.26 -6.48 4.38
CA GLN A 23 10.43 -6.68 2.95
C GLN A 23 10.13 -5.39 2.17
N LYS A 24 11.06 -5.01 1.28
CA LYS A 24 10.87 -3.89 0.35
C LYS A 24 9.99 -4.33 -0.83
N ILE A 25 8.94 -3.56 -1.08
CA ILE A 25 7.96 -3.77 -2.14
C ILE A 25 8.06 -2.63 -3.15
N TRP A 26 8.39 -2.99 -4.38
CA TRP A 26 8.19 -2.14 -5.56
C TRP A 26 6.83 -2.40 -6.22
N SER A 27 6.33 -3.63 -6.11
CA SER A 27 5.08 -4.04 -6.75
C SER A 27 3.85 -3.58 -5.99
N ARG A 28 3.40 -2.37 -6.31
CA ARG A 28 2.19 -1.76 -5.72
C ARG A 28 0.88 -2.42 -6.15
N ARG A 29 0.90 -3.22 -7.22
CA ARG A 29 -0.27 -3.90 -7.79
C ARG A 29 -0.61 -5.23 -7.10
N SER A 30 0.33 -5.76 -6.31
CA SER A 30 0.16 -7.00 -5.58
C SER A 30 -0.93 -6.87 -4.52
N THR A 31 -1.72 -7.93 -4.35
CA THR A 31 -2.76 -8.04 -3.33
C THR A 31 -2.17 -8.52 -2.00
N ILE A 32 -2.66 -7.97 -0.91
CA ILE A 32 -2.35 -8.44 0.44
C ILE A 32 -3.05 -9.78 0.65
N LEU A 33 -2.24 -10.82 0.91
CA LEU A 33 -2.73 -12.16 1.21
C LEU A 33 -2.88 -12.32 2.73
N PRO A 34 -3.77 -13.22 3.21
CA PRO A 34 -3.90 -13.49 4.66
C PRO A 34 -2.59 -13.96 5.30
N LYS A 35 -1.68 -14.56 4.52
CA LYS A 35 -0.35 -14.95 4.99
C LYS A 35 0.54 -13.76 5.42
N ASN A 36 0.15 -12.53 5.08
CA ASN A 36 0.94 -11.31 5.32
C ASN A 36 0.46 -10.51 6.54
N ILE A 37 -0.48 -11.05 7.32
CA ILE A 37 -0.96 -10.41 8.56
C ILE A 37 0.21 -10.29 9.54
N ASP A 38 0.27 -9.18 10.27
CA ASP A 38 1.29 -8.79 11.24
C ASP A 38 2.71 -8.52 10.72
N ASP A 39 2.96 -8.74 9.43
CA ASP A 39 4.22 -8.37 8.80
C ASP A 39 4.34 -6.84 8.59
N ARG A 40 5.58 -6.36 8.60
CA ARG A 40 5.93 -4.99 8.20
C ARG A 40 6.50 -4.96 6.79
N PHE A 41 5.92 -4.12 5.94
CA PHE A 41 6.37 -3.91 4.58
C PHE A 41 6.81 -2.47 4.34
N PHE A 42 7.81 -2.33 3.47
CA PHE A 42 8.27 -1.05 2.95
C PHE A 42 7.74 -0.87 1.54
N ILE A 43 6.72 -0.01 1.36
CA ILE A 43 6.03 0.18 0.09
C ILE A 43 6.62 1.40 -0.63
N TYR A 44 7.09 1.20 -1.87
CA TYR A 44 7.67 2.29 -2.65
C TYR A 44 6.60 3.27 -3.15
N ASN A 45 6.79 4.55 -2.85
CA ASN A 45 5.85 5.59 -3.21
C ASN A 45 6.21 6.40 -4.47
N GLY A 46 7.29 6.03 -5.17
CA GLY A 46 7.84 6.80 -6.28
C GLY A 46 9.03 7.68 -5.90
N LYS A 47 9.32 7.84 -4.60
CA LYS A 47 10.49 8.56 -4.08
C LYS A 47 11.10 7.86 -2.87
N ILE A 48 10.27 7.50 -1.89
CA ILE A 48 10.68 6.92 -0.60
C ILE A 48 9.84 5.67 -0.34
N PHE A 49 10.35 4.79 0.53
CA PHE A 49 9.62 3.65 1.07
C PHE A 49 8.84 4.04 2.33
N ILE A 50 7.55 3.74 2.35
CA ILE A 50 6.67 3.94 3.51
C ILE A 50 6.56 2.63 4.27
N SER A 51 6.83 2.63 5.58
CA SER A 51 6.62 1.46 6.43
C SER A 51 5.15 1.31 6.81
N VAL A 52 4.56 0.18 6.48
CA VAL A 52 3.17 -0.17 6.82
C VAL A 52 3.18 -1.54 7.48
N LYS A 53 2.55 -1.63 8.67
CA LYS A 53 2.21 -2.92 9.30
C LYS A 53 0.83 -3.33 8.82
N ILE A 54 0.68 -4.57 8.38
CA ILE A 54 -0.59 -5.08 7.84
C ILE A 54 -1.50 -5.56 8.98
N SER A 55 -2.74 -5.07 8.97
CA SER A 55 -3.85 -5.62 9.78
C SER A 55 -4.75 -6.53 8.94
N GLU A 56 -5.61 -7.29 9.61
CA GLU A 56 -6.55 -8.23 8.97
C GLU A 56 -7.52 -7.53 8.01
N ASP A 57 -7.98 -6.31 8.34
CA ASP A 57 -8.87 -5.51 7.50
C ASP A 57 -8.24 -5.10 6.15
N MET A 58 -6.91 -5.19 6.03
CA MET A 58 -6.20 -4.86 4.79
C MET A 58 -6.15 -6.02 3.80
N VAL A 59 -6.61 -7.21 4.18
CA VAL A 59 -6.62 -8.39 3.31
C VAL A 59 -7.55 -8.16 2.12
N GLY A 60 -7.09 -8.52 0.92
CA GLY A 60 -7.83 -8.29 -0.34
C GLY A 60 -7.55 -6.93 -1.00
N HIS A 61 -7.03 -5.95 -0.26
CA HIS A 61 -6.57 -4.68 -0.80
C HIS A 61 -5.21 -4.80 -1.50
N LYS A 62 -4.83 -3.77 -2.26
CA LYS A 62 -3.51 -3.67 -2.88
C LYS A 62 -2.54 -2.86 -2.04
N PHE A 63 -1.25 -3.23 -2.05
CA PHE A 63 -0.21 -2.46 -1.37
C PHE A 63 -0.17 -0.98 -1.79
N GLY A 64 -0.51 -0.69 -3.04
CA GLY A 64 -0.54 0.68 -3.55
C GLY A 64 -1.56 1.60 -2.89
N GLU A 65 -2.59 1.07 -2.22
CA GLU A 65 -3.64 1.84 -1.54
C GLU A 65 -3.12 2.47 -0.25
N PHE A 66 -2.11 1.86 0.38
CA PHE A 66 -1.53 2.31 1.65
C PHE A 66 -0.33 3.26 1.47
N ALA A 67 -0.03 3.67 0.24
CA ALA A 67 1.09 4.57 -0.07
C ALA A 67 0.65 5.70 -1.03
N ALA A 68 0.46 6.92 -0.52
CA ALA A 68 -0.06 8.03 -1.33
C ALA A 68 0.98 8.66 -2.27
N THR A 69 0.86 8.49 -3.60
CA THR A 69 1.87 8.93 -4.60
C THR A 69 2.05 10.44 -4.72
N ARG A 70 0.97 11.20 -4.50
CA ARG A 70 0.95 12.65 -4.67
C ARG A 70 0.64 13.31 -3.33
N ARG A 71 1.20 14.50 -3.13
CA ARG A 71 0.78 15.37 -2.03
C ARG A 71 -0.65 15.80 -2.26
N LYS A 72 -1.46 15.84 -1.21
CA LYS A 72 -2.84 16.36 -1.30
C LYS A 72 -2.79 17.82 -1.76
N PRO A 73 -3.67 18.24 -2.68
CA PRO A 73 -3.74 19.64 -3.10
C PRO A 73 -4.19 20.49 -1.90
N ILE A 74 -3.46 21.58 -1.64
CA ILE A 74 -3.84 22.57 -0.64
C ILE A 74 -4.65 23.65 -1.37
N HIS A 75 -5.96 23.64 -1.19
CA HIS A 75 -6.81 24.72 -1.66
C HIS A 75 -6.74 25.88 -0.67
N LYS A 76 -6.35 27.08 -1.13
CA LYS A 76 -6.37 28.29 -0.30
C LYS A 76 -7.83 28.59 0.06
N SER A 77 -8.20 28.47 1.34
CA SER A 77 -9.49 29.00 1.81
C SER A 77 -9.41 30.53 1.77
N SER A 78 -10.49 31.17 1.31
CA SER A 78 -10.61 32.63 1.36
C SER A 78 -10.62 33.06 2.82
N ARG A 79 -9.47 33.55 3.31
CA ARG A 79 -9.40 34.20 4.63
C ARG A 79 -10.30 35.43 4.53
N LYS A 80 -11.50 35.38 5.11
CA LYS A 80 -12.37 36.54 5.26
C LYS A 80 -11.60 37.53 6.14
N LYS A 81 -10.99 38.56 5.53
CA LYS A 81 -10.40 39.68 6.27
C LYS A 81 -11.53 40.26 7.12
N ARG A 82 -11.47 40.06 8.44
CA ARG A 82 -12.30 40.83 9.37
C ARG A 82 -11.82 42.27 9.27
N LYS A 83 -12.72 43.16 8.87
CA LYS A 83 -12.56 44.61 9.02
C LYS A 83 -12.53 44.93 10.52
#